data_AF-A0A2E9LL67-F1
#
_entry.id   AF-A0A2E9LL67-F1
#
_cell.length_a   1.000
_cell.length_b   1.000
_cell.length_c   1.000
_cell.angle_alpha   90.00
_cell.angle_beta   90.00
_cell.angle_gamma   90.00
#
_symmetry.space_group_name_H-M   'P 1'
#
loop_
_entity.id
_entity.type
_entity.pdbx_description
1 polymer ?
#
loop_
_entity_poly.entity_id
_entity_poly.type
_entity_poly.pdbx_seq_one_letter_code
_entity_poly.pdbx_strand_id
1 'polypeptide(L)'
;MVTPPPSSTVAPVGHVNYEGPVKLNVSTTGDIKGMIKFVEALRANRQIHLLRTVSTPKRDGMEVWLRLRSPNPLKTTLLAAAGVTSVEVGEQSEAEPTTPVLIVTLT
;
A
#
# COMPACT_ATOMS: atom_id res chain seq x y z
N MET A 1 -0.49 41.26 17.90
CA MET A 1 -1.44 40.38 17.19
C MET A 1 -0.68 39.12 16.83
N VAL A 2 -1.04 37.98 17.43
CA VAL A 2 -0.37 36.69 17.22
C VAL A 2 -1.12 35.98 16.09
N THR A 3 -0.46 35.77 14.96
CA THR A 3 -1.01 35.02 13.83
C THR A 3 -1.11 33.55 14.24
N PRO A 4 -2.29 32.90 14.18
CA PRO A 4 -2.37 31.47 14.41
C PRO A 4 -1.69 30.72 13.25
N PRO A 5 -1.01 29.59 13.49
CA PRO A 5 -0.48 28.75 12.42
C PRO A 5 -1.66 28.21 11.58
N PRO A 6 -1.51 28.04 10.26
CA PRO A 6 -2.57 27.44 9.46
C PRO A 6 -2.81 26.02 9.98
N SER A 7 -4.03 25.83 10.49
CA SER A 7 -4.58 24.55 10.89
C SER A 7 -4.29 23.49 9.85
N SER A 8 -3.82 22.33 10.33
CA SER A 8 -3.71 21.09 9.58
C SER A 8 -4.89 20.95 8.62
N THR A 9 -4.63 21.20 7.35
CA THR A 9 -5.57 20.90 6.28
C THR A 9 -5.74 19.39 6.31
N VAL A 10 -6.87 18.95 6.87
CA VAL A 10 -7.40 17.61 6.68
C VAL A 10 -7.46 17.42 5.18
N ALA A 11 -6.56 16.61 4.63
CA ALA A 11 -6.52 16.35 3.21
C ALA A 11 -7.90 15.82 2.78
N PRO A 12 -8.50 16.38 1.72
CA PRO A 12 -9.80 15.94 1.24
C PRO A 12 -9.68 14.47 0.82
N VAL A 13 -10.80 13.75 0.93
CA VAL A 13 -10.97 12.38 0.43
C VAL A 13 -10.84 12.40 -1.09
N GLY A 14 -9.61 12.53 -1.58
CA GLY A 14 -9.28 12.74 -2.97
C GLY A 14 -8.10 11.85 -3.28
N HIS A 15 -8.32 10.91 -4.20
CA HIS A 15 -7.34 10.13 -4.96
C HIS A 15 -5.90 10.39 -4.50
N VAL A 16 -5.52 9.80 -3.36
CA VAL A 16 -4.19 10.01 -2.79
C VAL A 16 -3.22 9.36 -3.76
N ASN A 17 -2.47 10.20 -4.46
CA ASN A 17 -1.39 9.73 -5.31
C ASN A 17 -0.19 9.47 -4.41
N TYR A 18 0.29 8.24 -4.45
CA TYR A 18 1.47 7.82 -3.74
C TYR A 18 2.67 7.99 -4.68
N GLU A 19 3.80 8.41 -4.12
CA GLU A 19 5.08 8.51 -4.82
C GLU A 19 6.20 8.00 -3.90
N GLY A 20 7.25 7.41 -4.48
CA GLY A 20 8.39 6.93 -3.71
C GLY A 20 8.16 5.56 -3.05
N PRO A 21 8.83 5.25 -1.93
CA PRO A 21 8.71 3.96 -1.25
C PRO A 21 7.34 3.83 -0.58
N VAL A 22 6.68 2.69 -0.80
CA VAL A 22 5.40 2.35 -0.17
C VAL A 22 5.47 0.94 0.37
N LYS A 23 4.93 0.75 1.56
CA LYS A 23 4.84 -0.55 2.20
C LYS A 23 3.41 -1.07 2.11
N LEU A 24 3.24 -2.32 1.69
CA LEU A 24 1.97 -3.02 1.70
C LEU A 24 2.01 -4.15 2.72
N ASN A 25 1.03 -4.19 3.61
CA ASN A 25 0.75 -5.33 4.47
C ASN A 25 -0.40 -6.11 3.84
N VAL A 26 -0.08 -7.19 3.17
CA VAL A 26 -1.04 -8.06 2.50
C VAL A 26 -1.48 -9.13 3.47
N SER A 27 -2.77 -9.27 3.70
CA SER A 27 -3.37 -10.42 4.40
C SER A 27 -4.21 -11.22 3.42
N THR A 28 -4.18 -12.55 3.53
CA THR A 28 -5.05 -13.43 2.76
C THR A 28 -5.85 -14.29 3.71
N THR A 29 -7.16 -14.39 3.51
CA THR A 29 -8.01 -15.35 4.22
C THR A 29 -8.13 -16.69 3.48
N GLY A 30 -7.55 -16.77 2.27
CA GLY A 30 -7.69 -17.89 1.35
C GLY A 30 -6.35 -18.46 0.84
N ASP A 31 -6.38 -19.05 -0.36
CA ASP A 31 -5.30 -19.84 -0.94
C ASP A 31 -4.06 -19.02 -1.32
N ILE A 32 -2.87 -19.59 -1.07
CA ILE A 32 -1.57 -18.97 -1.36
C ILE A 32 -1.40 -18.56 -2.84
N LYS A 33 -2.13 -19.18 -3.77
CA LYS A 33 -2.18 -18.81 -5.19
C LYS A 33 -2.73 -17.40 -5.41
N GLY A 34 -3.63 -16.93 -4.56
CA GLY A 34 -4.14 -15.55 -4.61
C GLY A 34 -3.02 -14.54 -4.38
N MET A 35 -2.15 -14.83 -3.41
CA MET A 35 -0.99 -13.99 -3.09
C MET A 35 0.05 -13.99 -4.21
N ILE A 36 0.29 -15.13 -4.85
CA ILE A 36 1.19 -15.22 -6.01
C ILE A 36 0.67 -14.36 -7.16
N LYS A 37 -0.61 -14.51 -7.53
CA LYS A 37 -1.24 -13.72 -8.60
C LYS A 37 -1.22 -12.23 -8.31
N PHE A 38 -1.42 -11.84 -7.05
CA PHE A 38 -1.33 -10.45 -6.62
C PHE A 38 0.09 -9.89 -6.85
N VAL A 39 1.13 -10.62 -6.45
CA VAL A 39 2.53 -10.20 -6.68
C VAL A 39 2.86 -10.15 -8.18
N GLU A 40 2.36 -11.08 -8.98
CA GLU A 40 2.51 -11.05 -10.44
C GLU A 40 1.84 -9.81 -11.06
N ALA A 41 0.63 -9.46 -10.61
CA ALA A 41 -0.07 -8.26 -11.05
C ALA A 41 0.69 -6.97 -10.70
N LEU A 42 1.29 -6.90 -9.49
CA LEU A 42 2.16 -5.78 -9.11
C LEU A 42 3.39 -5.70 -10.02
N ARG A 43 4.02 -6.84 -10.32
CA ARG A 43 5.20 -6.91 -11.19
C ARG A 43 4.89 -6.55 -12.64
N ALA A 44 3.68 -6.85 -13.12
CA ALA A 44 3.23 -6.48 -14.46
C ALA A 44 3.05 -4.96 -14.62
N ASN A 45 2.83 -4.22 -13.53
CA ASN A 45 2.67 -2.78 -13.58
C ASN A 45 4.02 -2.06 -13.69
N ARG A 46 4.30 -1.45 -14.86
CA ARG A 46 5.57 -0.76 -15.14
C ARG A 46 5.85 0.45 -14.25
N GLN A 47 4.83 1.02 -13.62
CA GLN A 47 4.98 2.16 -12.71
C GLN A 47 5.38 1.74 -11.29
N ILE A 48 5.22 0.45 -10.97
CA ILE A 48 5.51 -0.14 -9.68
C ILE A 48 6.82 -0.91 -9.77
N HIS A 49 7.79 -0.56 -8.94
CA HIS A 49 9.00 -1.34 -8.77
C HIS A 49 8.89 -2.16 -7.48
N LEU A 50 8.78 -3.48 -7.62
CA LEU A 50 8.77 -4.40 -6.49
C LEU A 50 10.19 -4.47 -5.89
N LEU A 51 10.38 -3.95 -4.69
CA LEU A 51 11.67 -3.93 -4.00
C LEU A 51 11.90 -5.23 -3.22
N ARG A 52 10.91 -5.63 -2.42
CA ARG A 52 11.05 -6.79 -1.52
C ARG A 52 9.70 -7.39 -1.18
N THR A 53 9.72 -8.67 -0.92
CA THR A 53 8.59 -9.46 -0.43
C THR A 53 9.04 -10.23 0.81
N VAL A 54 8.34 -10.06 1.93
CA VAL A 54 8.66 -10.69 3.21
C VAL A 54 7.42 -11.40 3.73
N SER A 55 7.45 -12.74 3.72
CA SER A 55 6.37 -13.54 4.30
C SER A 55 6.32 -13.34 5.81
N THR A 56 5.14 -13.09 6.35
CA THR A 56 4.94 -12.87 7.78
C THR A 56 4.16 -14.05 8.36
N PRO A 57 4.84 -15.06 8.94
CA PRO A 57 4.20 -16.30 9.37
C PRO A 57 3.21 -16.12 10.54
N LYS A 58 3.23 -14.99 11.23
CA LYS A 58 2.35 -14.70 12.37
C LYS A 58 0.94 -14.24 12.00
N ARG A 59 0.67 -13.86 10.75
CA ARG A 59 -0.61 -13.24 10.34
C ARG A 59 -1.20 -13.79 9.04
N ASP A 60 -0.74 -14.96 8.58
CA ASP A 60 -1.09 -15.50 7.25
C ASP A 60 -1.00 -14.41 6.16
N GLY A 61 0.08 -13.63 6.25
CA GLY A 61 0.22 -12.39 5.51
C GLY A 61 1.61 -12.22 4.95
N MET A 62 1.76 -11.21 4.12
CA MET A 62 2.98 -10.89 3.40
C MET A 62 3.16 -9.39 3.38
N GLU A 63 4.36 -8.97 3.73
CA GLU A 63 4.78 -7.59 3.62
C GLU A 63 5.45 -7.39 2.26
N VAL A 64 5.01 -6.38 1.53
CA VAL A 64 5.52 -6.06 0.19
C VAL A 64 6.01 -4.63 0.18
N TRP A 65 7.27 -4.47 -0.21
CA TRP A 65 7.91 -3.18 -0.38
C TRP A 65 7.92 -2.80 -1.85
N LEU A 66 7.35 -1.64 -2.14
CA LEU A 66 7.24 -1.10 -3.47
C LEU A 66 7.96 0.24 -3.55
N ARG A 67 8.39 0.60 -4.76
CA ARG A 67 8.78 1.96 -5.10
C ARG A 67 8.02 2.40 -6.33
N LEU A 68 7.29 3.50 -6.21
CA LEU A 68 6.56 4.10 -7.31
C LEU A 68 7.48 5.05 -8.08
N ARG A 69 7.50 4.91 -9.41
CA ARG A 69 8.32 5.76 -10.30
C ARG A 69 7.68 7.10 -10.63
N SER A 70 6.38 7.23 -10.40
CA SER A 70 5.57 8.41 -10.69
C SER A 70 4.39 8.43 -9.74
N PRO A 71 3.70 9.58 -9.57
CA PRO A 71 2.49 9.65 -8.77
C PRO A 71 1.48 8.63 -9.28
N ASN A 72 1.13 7.66 -8.44
CA ASN A 72 0.19 6.60 -8.80
C ASN A 72 -0.99 6.60 -7.82
N PRO A 73 -2.25 6.50 -8.30
CA PRO A 73 -3.42 6.30 -7.45
C PRO A 73 -3.41 4.85 -6.91
N LEU A 74 -2.42 4.55 -6.06
CA LEU A 74 -2.05 3.18 -5.71
C LEU A 74 -3.22 2.43 -5.08
N LYS A 75 -4.04 3.09 -4.27
CA LYS A 75 -5.24 2.48 -3.69
C LYS A 75 -6.18 1.92 -4.76
N THR A 76 -6.47 2.70 -5.80
CA THR A 76 -7.32 2.29 -6.93
C THR A 76 -6.64 1.20 -7.76
N THR A 77 -5.34 1.35 -8.01
CA THR A 77 -4.54 0.34 -8.74
C THR A 77 -4.55 -1.01 -8.01
N LEU A 78 -4.43 -1.01 -6.69
CA LEU A 78 -4.48 -2.21 -5.86
C LEU A 78 -5.87 -2.82 -5.81
N LEU A 79 -6.93 -2.02 -5.65
CA LEU A 79 -8.31 -2.51 -5.70
C LEU A 79 -8.68 -3.13 -7.05
N ALA A 80 -8.04 -2.70 -8.14
CA ALA A 80 -8.21 -3.29 -9.46
C ALA A 80 -7.42 -4.61 -9.65
N ALA A 81 -6.51 -4.94 -8.73
CA ALA A 81 -5.73 -6.17 -8.82
C ALA A 81 -6.61 -7.39 -8.46
N ALA A 82 -6.39 -8.49 -9.17
CA ALA A 82 -7.19 -9.70 -9.01
C ALA A 82 -7.05 -10.26 -7.57
N GLY A 83 -8.20 -10.56 -6.96
CA GLY A 83 -8.29 -11.14 -5.63
C GLY A 83 -8.22 -10.12 -4.47
N VAL A 84 -8.03 -8.83 -4.75
CA VAL A 84 -8.07 -7.79 -3.72
C VAL A 84 -9.52 -7.45 -3.38
N THR A 85 -9.85 -7.50 -2.10
CA THR A 85 -11.19 -7.14 -1.58
C THR A 85 -11.21 -5.81 -0.86
N SER A 86 -10.14 -5.46 -0.17
CA SER A 86 -10.05 -4.18 0.54
C SER A 86 -8.64 -3.64 0.49
N VAL A 87 -8.55 -2.31 0.49
CA VAL A 87 -7.31 -1.57 0.64
C VAL A 87 -7.55 -0.44 1.64
N GLU A 88 -6.84 -0.49 2.76
CA GLU A 88 -6.94 0.45 3.86
C GLU A 88 -5.59 1.12 4.11
N VAL A 89 -5.60 2.28 4.76
CA VAL A 89 -4.35 2.93 5.18
C VAL A 89 -3.97 2.32 6.53
N GLY A 90 -2.78 1.74 6.60
CA GLY A 90 -2.25 1.16 7.83
C GLY A 90 -1.54 2.20 8.69
N GLU A 91 -1.25 1.78 9.92
CA GLU A 91 -0.41 2.57 10.82
C GLU A 91 1.01 2.68 10.26
N GLN A 92 1.51 3.91 10.14
CA GLN A 92 2.90 4.17 9.79
C GLN A 92 3.77 3.88 10.99
N SER A 93 4.89 3.20 10.77
CA SER A 93 5.82 2.87 11.86
C SER A 93 6.51 4.14 12.33
N GLU A 94 6.67 4.32 13.64
CA GLU A 94 7.41 5.44 14.22
C GLU A 94 8.87 5.53 13.71
N ALA A 95 9.45 4.37 13.36
CA ALA A 95 10.78 4.27 12.76
C ALA A 95 10.82 4.75 11.29
N GLU A 96 9.70 4.77 10.58
CA GLU A 96 9.59 5.15 9.17
C GLU A 96 8.37 6.04 8.92
N PRO A 97 8.30 7.24 9.53
CA PRO A 97 7.11 8.08 9.57
C PRO A 97 6.78 8.76 8.23
N THR A 98 7.61 8.51 7.21
CA THR A 98 7.44 9.04 5.84
C THR A 98 7.11 7.95 4.84
N THR A 99 7.16 6.67 5.24
CA THR A 99 6.81 5.55 4.37
C THR A 99 5.34 5.20 4.59
N PRO A 100 4.45 5.50 3.63
CA PRO A 100 3.05 5.13 3.74
C PRO A 100 2.91 3.61 3.80
N VAL A 101 2.04 3.16 4.70
CA VAL A 101 1.67 1.75 4.86
C VAL A 101 0.23 1.57 4.39
N LEU A 102 0.02 0.60 3.50
CA LEU A 102 -1.32 0.21 3.07
C LEU A 102 -1.58 -1.24 3.49
N ILE A 103 -2.77 -1.50 3.99
CA ILE A 103 -3.23 -2.86 4.31
C ILE A 103 -4.07 -3.34 3.14
N VAL A 104 -3.70 -4.49 2.57
CA VAL A 104 -4.38 -5.10 1.42
C VAL A 104 -4.95 -6.43 1.86
N THR A 105 -6.25 -6.63 1.69
CA THR A 105 -6.89 -7.92 2.01
C THR A 105 -7.21 -8.65 0.72
N LEU A 106 -6.82 -9.92 0.67
CA LEU A 106 -7.11 -10.84 -0.42
C LEU A 106 -8.15 -11.88 0.03
N THR A 107 -9.05 -12.25 -0.88
CA THR A 107 -9.98 -13.39 -0.72
C THR A 107 -9.50 -14.64 -1.41
#